data_AF-A0A932I6K0-F1
#
_entry.id   AF-A0A932I6K0-F1
#
_cell.length_a   1.000
_cell.length_b   1.000
_cell.length_c   1.000
_cell.angle_alpha   90.00
_cell.angle_beta   90.00
_cell.angle_gamma   90.00
#
_symmetry.space_group_name_H-M   'P 1'
#
loop_
_entity.id
_entity.type
_entity.pdbx_description
1 polymer ?
#
loop_
_entity_poly.entity_id
_entity_poly.type
_entity_poly.pdbx_seq_one_letter_code
_entity_poly.pdbx_strand_id
1 'polypeptide(L)'
;MAKSAKSRKPVITDASFTFFRNYINNASPVGFETWGQKLWLSYLEPYVDTHYVDPYGTAVGVINPGHSFKVVIEAHADEISWFVNYITPEGLIYLKRNGGVDHQTAPASRVFIHGKKGPVKAVFGWPAIHTRIGNPDQKEPIPRTDNLWLDCGARNKKEVLALGIHIGAVVTYQDGFDELANGNYIGRAFDNRIGGFMIAEVARLLKENKKKLPFGLYVVNAVQEEIGLRGAEMIARRIKPDIAIITDVTHDTSTPMISKNIEGEVSTGKGPSLSYAPAVHNKLLALVEKTATDKKIPVQWRALSRSTGTDTDSFAYSNDGCPSVLISIPLRYMHTTVEMLHRDDIENTIKLMYETLLTLTPKTNLSYL
;
A
#
# COMPACT_ATOMS: atom_id res chain seq x y z
N MET A 1 -3.65 28.11 -32.06
CA MET A 1 -3.28 28.82 -30.81
C MET A 1 -3.70 27.96 -29.63
N ALA A 2 -2.77 27.18 -29.06
CA ALA A 2 -3.04 26.38 -27.88
C ALA A 2 -3.23 27.31 -26.69
N LYS A 3 -4.45 27.33 -26.12
CA LYS A 3 -4.70 28.03 -24.86
C LYS A 3 -3.77 27.40 -23.82
N SER A 4 -2.80 28.18 -23.35
CA SER A 4 -2.02 27.91 -22.14
C SER A 4 -2.99 27.45 -21.04
N ALA A 5 -2.95 26.16 -20.72
CA ALA A 5 -3.66 25.61 -19.59
C ALA A 5 -3.06 26.32 -18.37
N LYS A 6 -3.89 27.10 -17.65
CA LYS A 6 -3.50 27.70 -16.37
C LYS A 6 -2.88 26.60 -15.52
N SER A 7 -1.57 26.70 -15.29
CA SER A 7 -0.78 25.85 -14.40
C SER A 7 -1.51 25.76 -13.06
N ARG A 8 -2.26 24.67 -12.85
CA ARG A 8 -2.85 24.38 -11.54
C ARG A 8 -1.67 24.19 -10.58
N LYS A 9 -1.74 24.81 -9.40
CA LYS A 9 -0.74 24.53 -8.36
C LYS A 9 -0.74 23.02 -8.10
N PRO A 10 0.42 22.35 -8.13
CA PRO A 10 0.49 20.92 -7.86
C PRO A 10 0.00 20.67 -6.44
N VAL A 11 -0.74 19.57 -6.23
CA VAL A 11 -1.18 19.17 -4.88
C VAL A 11 0.02 18.77 -4.05
N ILE A 12 0.93 18.01 -4.66
CA ILE A 12 2.14 17.52 -4.02
C ILE A 12 3.18 18.64 -4.00
N THR A 13 3.56 19.06 -2.79
CA THR A 13 4.63 20.04 -2.54
C THR A 13 6.00 19.35 -2.48
N ASP A 14 7.10 20.09 -2.54
CA ASP A 14 8.45 19.51 -2.40
C ASP A 14 8.65 18.84 -1.03
N ALA A 15 8.03 19.37 0.02
CA ALA A 15 8.03 18.77 1.35
C ALA A 15 7.24 17.45 1.37
N SER A 16 6.03 17.43 0.78
CA SER A 16 5.23 16.21 0.62
C SER A 16 5.98 15.15 -0.20
N PHE A 17 6.64 15.55 -1.27
CA PHE A 17 7.41 14.63 -2.12
C PHE A 17 8.66 14.09 -1.40
N THR A 18 9.31 14.92 -0.59
CA THR A 18 10.42 14.47 0.27
C THR A 18 9.95 13.45 1.31
N PHE A 19 8.80 13.70 1.94
CA PHE A 19 8.16 12.72 2.81
C PHE A 19 7.86 11.41 2.06
N PHE A 20 7.22 11.49 0.89
CA PHE A 20 6.89 10.32 0.08
C PHE A 20 8.12 9.45 -0.21
N ARG A 21 9.21 10.04 -0.71
CA ARG A 21 10.46 9.30 -0.98
C ARG A 21 11.04 8.66 0.28
N ASN A 22 11.08 9.40 1.39
CA ASN A 22 11.57 8.86 2.66
C ASN A 22 10.68 7.75 3.19
N TYR A 23 9.36 7.88 3.00
CA TYR A 23 8.39 6.86 3.35
C TYR A 23 8.71 5.61 2.55
N ILE A 24 8.62 5.62 1.23
CA ILE A 24 8.88 4.45 0.37
C ILE A 24 10.24 3.79 0.64
N ASN A 25 11.30 4.57 0.85
CA ASN A 25 12.64 4.03 1.11
C ASN A 25 12.83 3.40 2.51
N ASN A 26 11.94 3.70 3.47
CA ASN A 26 11.96 3.06 4.79
C ASN A 26 11.40 1.63 4.71
N ALA A 27 11.76 0.74 5.63
CA ALA A 27 11.18 -0.61 5.72
C ALA A 27 9.92 -0.61 6.61
N SER A 28 8.85 -1.24 6.16
CA SER A 28 7.60 -1.40 6.92
C SER A 28 6.98 -2.81 6.73
N PRO A 29 7.74 -3.90 6.90
CA PRO A 29 7.24 -5.20 6.51
C PRO A 29 6.13 -5.71 7.44
N VAL A 30 5.25 -6.57 6.92
CA VAL A 30 4.13 -7.16 7.67
C VAL A 30 4.55 -7.66 9.06
N GLY A 31 3.90 -7.16 10.12
CA GLY A 31 4.17 -7.46 11.52
C GLY A 31 5.33 -6.66 12.16
N PHE A 32 6.00 -5.80 11.40
CA PHE A 32 7.14 -4.96 11.81
C PHE A 32 7.02 -3.53 11.29
N GLU A 33 5.79 -3.04 11.11
CA GLU A 33 5.44 -1.76 10.48
C GLU A 33 5.83 -0.54 11.32
N THR A 34 6.30 -0.74 12.56
CA THR A 34 6.58 0.33 13.54
C THR A 34 7.47 1.44 12.98
N TRP A 35 8.49 1.11 12.16
CA TRP A 35 9.36 2.13 11.55
C TRP A 35 8.62 2.99 10.53
N GLY A 36 7.81 2.36 9.67
CA GLY A 36 6.96 3.05 8.70
C GLY A 36 5.93 3.92 9.40
N GLN A 37 5.24 3.37 10.41
CA GLN A 37 4.22 4.08 11.18
C GLN A 37 4.76 5.30 11.90
N LYS A 38 5.96 5.23 12.49
CA LYS A 38 6.61 6.39 13.13
C LYS A 38 6.86 7.53 12.14
N LEU A 39 7.38 7.21 10.96
CA LEU A 39 7.66 8.20 9.93
C LEU A 39 6.36 8.82 9.40
N TRP A 40 5.35 8.00 9.15
CA TRP A 40 4.03 8.44 8.69
C TRP A 40 3.33 9.33 9.72
N LEU A 41 3.29 8.90 10.98
CA LEU A 41 2.64 9.65 12.05
C LEU A 41 3.32 10.99 12.31
N SER A 42 4.67 11.03 12.30
CA SER A 42 5.43 12.28 12.42
C SER A 42 5.10 13.28 11.31
N TYR A 43 4.80 12.80 10.11
CA TYR A 43 4.37 13.67 9.01
C TYR A 43 2.93 14.14 9.17
N LEU A 44 2.04 13.26 9.65
CA LEU A 44 0.61 13.54 9.79
C LEU A 44 0.27 14.48 10.96
N GLU A 45 1.02 14.37 12.06
CA GLU A 45 0.73 15.03 13.34
C GLU A 45 0.36 16.52 13.26
N PRO A 46 1.02 17.37 12.44
CA PRO A 46 0.66 18.79 12.32
C PRO A 46 -0.74 19.05 11.72
N TYR A 47 -1.34 18.05 11.08
CA TYR A 47 -2.56 18.17 10.29
C TYR A 47 -3.79 17.56 10.97
N VAL A 48 -3.62 16.90 12.12
CA VAL A 48 -4.69 16.25 12.89
C VAL A 48 -4.82 16.89 14.28
N ASP A 49 -5.93 16.65 14.97
CA ASP A 49 -6.17 17.21 16.31
C ASP A 49 -5.67 16.29 17.42
N THR A 50 -5.70 14.97 17.18
CA THR A 50 -5.12 13.96 18.06
C THR A 50 -4.76 12.71 17.25
N HIS A 51 -4.05 11.77 17.86
CA HIS A 51 -3.71 10.49 17.24
C HIS A 51 -3.59 9.39 18.28
N TYR A 52 -3.65 8.14 17.83
CA TYR A 52 -3.33 6.97 18.65
C TYR A 52 -2.79 5.83 17.80
N VAL A 53 -2.19 4.84 18.46
CA VAL A 53 -1.73 3.59 17.82
C VAL A 53 -2.37 2.43 18.56
N ASP A 54 -2.89 1.44 17.82
CA ASP A 54 -3.43 0.23 18.45
C ASP A 54 -2.32 -0.72 18.96
N PRO A 55 -2.65 -1.74 19.79
CA PRO A 55 -1.66 -2.69 20.27
C PRO A 55 -0.93 -3.50 19.19
N TYR A 56 -1.45 -3.55 17.96
CA TYR A 56 -0.84 -4.26 16.83
C TYR A 56 -0.02 -3.34 15.92
N GLY A 57 -0.17 -2.02 16.02
CA GLY A 57 0.61 -1.03 15.30
C GLY A 57 -0.17 -0.17 14.31
N THR A 58 -1.49 -0.34 14.16
CA THR A 58 -2.29 0.56 13.31
C THR A 58 -2.23 1.97 13.87
N ALA A 59 -1.72 2.92 13.08
CA ALA A 59 -1.68 4.33 13.46
C ALA A 59 -2.92 5.05 12.95
N VAL A 60 -3.49 5.93 13.77
CA VAL A 60 -4.70 6.68 13.46
C VAL A 60 -4.54 8.13 13.83
N GLY A 61 -4.65 9.03 12.85
CA GLY A 61 -4.85 10.45 13.08
C GLY A 61 -6.33 10.78 13.13
N VAL A 62 -6.75 11.70 14.00
CA VAL A 62 -8.15 12.07 14.20
C VAL A 62 -8.33 13.57 14.05
N ILE A 63 -9.25 13.97 13.19
CA ILE A 63 -9.72 15.34 13.01
C ILE A 63 -11.14 15.43 13.56
N ASN A 64 -11.43 16.45 14.36
CA ASN A 64 -12.69 16.62 15.09
C ASN A 64 -13.05 15.41 16.00
N PRO A 65 -12.19 15.06 16.97
CA PRO A 65 -12.46 13.96 17.88
C PRO A 65 -13.76 14.18 18.69
N GLY A 66 -14.45 13.08 19.03
CA GLY A 66 -15.66 13.12 19.88
C GLY A 66 -16.98 13.37 19.15
N HIS A 67 -16.95 13.62 17.84
CA HIS A 67 -18.16 13.59 17.02
C HIS A 67 -18.79 12.19 17.01
N SER A 68 -20.13 12.13 17.05
CA SER A 68 -20.87 10.86 17.03
C SER A 68 -20.81 10.17 15.68
N PHE A 69 -20.92 10.94 14.59
CA PHE A 69 -20.77 10.43 13.23
C PHE A 69 -19.29 10.38 12.85
N LYS A 70 -18.82 9.22 12.44
CA LYS A 70 -17.41 8.92 12.17
C LYS A 70 -17.21 8.47 10.74
N VAL A 71 -16.27 9.10 10.07
CA VAL A 71 -15.84 8.73 8.72
C VAL A 71 -14.39 8.27 8.79
N VAL A 72 -14.06 7.20 8.09
CA VAL A 72 -12.71 6.69 7.93
C VAL A 72 -12.22 6.94 6.50
N ILE A 73 -10.98 7.42 6.37
CA ILE A 73 -10.16 7.21 5.18
C ILE A 73 -9.01 6.28 5.57
N GLU A 74 -8.73 5.28 4.75
CA GLU A 74 -7.81 4.22 5.15
C GLU A 74 -6.97 3.70 3.99
N ALA A 75 -5.74 3.31 4.33
CA ALA A 75 -4.78 2.59 3.51
C ALA A 75 -3.87 1.76 4.43
N HIS A 76 -3.17 0.77 3.88
CA HIS A 76 -2.28 -0.07 4.67
C HIS A 76 -0.81 0.36 4.60
N ALA A 77 -0.08 0.11 5.70
CA ALA A 77 1.29 0.55 5.90
C ALA A 77 2.30 -0.57 5.64
N ASP A 78 1.84 -1.81 5.61
CA ASP A 78 2.70 -2.96 5.47
C ASP A 78 3.23 -3.13 4.05
N GLU A 79 4.28 -3.92 3.95
CA GLU A 79 4.81 -4.40 2.68
C GLU A 79 5.14 -5.88 2.79
N ILE A 80 4.96 -6.60 1.69
CA ILE A 80 5.40 -7.98 1.56
C ILE A 80 6.91 -8.13 1.81
N SER A 81 7.30 -9.25 2.42
CA SER A 81 8.69 -9.47 2.85
C SER A 81 9.00 -10.96 3.02
N TRP A 82 10.17 -11.28 3.59
CA TRP A 82 10.54 -12.65 3.95
C TRP A 82 10.92 -12.77 5.42
N PHE A 83 10.75 -13.96 5.98
CA PHE A 83 11.31 -14.34 7.26
C PHE A 83 12.50 -15.26 7.10
N VAL A 84 13.55 -15.01 7.89
CA VAL A 84 14.60 -16.00 8.14
C VAL A 84 13.98 -17.22 8.84
N ASN A 85 14.06 -18.39 8.21
CA ASN A 85 13.46 -19.63 8.69
C ASN A 85 14.52 -20.65 9.12
N TYR A 86 15.62 -20.74 8.39
CA TYR A 86 16.70 -21.69 8.70
C TYR A 86 18.06 -21.13 8.31
N ILE A 87 19.08 -21.41 9.13
CA ILE A 87 20.46 -21.01 8.89
C ILE A 87 21.32 -22.27 8.88
N THR A 88 21.97 -22.54 7.75
CA THR A 88 22.80 -23.73 7.56
C THR A 88 24.12 -23.64 8.32
N PRO A 89 24.81 -24.76 8.57
CA PRO A 89 26.16 -24.75 9.14
C PRO A 89 27.15 -23.89 8.33
N GLU A 90 27.00 -23.83 7.01
CA GLU A 90 27.83 -23.08 6.06
C GLU A 90 27.50 -21.58 6.02
N GLY A 91 26.42 -21.15 6.69
CA GLY A 91 26.04 -19.74 6.78
C GLY A 91 25.02 -19.26 5.73
N LEU A 92 24.44 -20.17 4.94
CA LEU A 92 23.33 -19.84 4.04
C LEU A 92 22.02 -19.71 4.83
N ILE A 93 21.12 -18.85 4.35
CA ILE A 93 19.91 -18.45 5.06
C ILE A 93 18.68 -18.75 4.22
N TYR A 94 17.85 -19.69 4.66
CA TYR A 94 16.61 -20.08 3.99
C TYR A 94 15.43 -19.33 4.59
N LEU A 95 14.42 -19.08 3.74
CA LEU A 95 13.37 -18.12 4.01
C LEU A 95 11.96 -18.73 4.04
N LYS A 96 11.02 -17.97 4.60
CA LYS A 96 9.58 -18.14 4.43
C LYS A 96 8.99 -16.84 3.91
N ARG A 97 7.96 -16.92 3.07
CA ARG A 97 7.22 -15.73 2.64
C ARG A 97 6.50 -15.09 3.82
N ASN A 98 6.45 -13.78 3.84
CA ASN A 98 5.63 -12.97 4.73
C ASN A 98 4.77 -12.05 3.85
N GLY A 99 3.54 -12.48 3.57
CA GLY A 99 2.69 -11.91 2.51
C GLY A 99 2.95 -12.50 1.12
N GLY A 100 2.33 -11.90 0.11
CA GLY A 100 2.22 -12.40 -1.27
C GLY A 100 3.42 -12.18 -2.19
N VAL A 101 4.66 -12.45 -1.73
CA VAL A 101 5.87 -12.15 -2.54
C VAL A 101 5.97 -12.99 -3.83
N ASP A 102 6.24 -12.32 -4.96
CA ASP A 102 6.67 -12.99 -6.20
C ASP A 102 8.11 -13.48 -6.11
N HIS A 103 8.24 -14.72 -5.63
CA HIS A 103 9.50 -15.44 -5.48
C HIS A 103 10.31 -15.61 -6.77
N GLN A 104 9.72 -15.43 -7.97
CA GLN A 104 10.45 -15.55 -9.22
C GLN A 104 11.43 -14.39 -9.44
N THR A 105 11.16 -13.24 -8.84
CA THR A 105 12.01 -12.04 -8.92
C THR A 105 13.15 -12.05 -7.89
N ALA A 106 13.12 -13.00 -6.94
CA ALA A 106 14.07 -13.03 -5.84
C ALA A 106 15.52 -13.26 -6.30
N PRO A 107 15.86 -14.25 -7.16
CA PRO A 107 17.23 -14.48 -7.62
C PRO A 107 17.92 -13.21 -8.12
N ALA A 108 19.18 -13.01 -7.72
CA ALA A 108 19.99 -11.83 -8.05
C ALA A 108 19.53 -10.49 -7.43
N SER A 109 18.49 -10.49 -6.59
CA SER A 109 18.07 -9.30 -5.84
C SER A 109 18.91 -9.07 -4.58
N ARG A 110 19.08 -7.80 -4.22
CA ARG A 110 19.75 -7.38 -2.97
C ARG A 110 18.71 -7.13 -1.89
N VAL A 111 19.05 -7.46 -0.65
CA VAL A 111 18.14 -7.33 0.48
C VAL A 111 18.84 -6.81 1.74
N PHE A 112 18.03 -6.30 2.66
CA PHE A 112 18.40 -6.10 4.05
C PHE A 112 17.73 -7.14 4.94
N ILE A 113 18.51 -7.81 5.77
CA ILE A 113 18.05 -8.66 6.87
C ILE A 113 18.03 -7.82 8.13
N HIS A 114 16.85 -7.61 8.71
CA HIS A 114 16.67 -6.77 9.90
C HIS A 114 16.98 -7.57 11.17
N GLY A 115 18.27 -7.64 11.51
CA GLY A 115 18.78 -8.35 12.68
C GLY A 115 18.69 -7.54 13.98
N LYS A 116 18.97 -8.21 15.11
CA LYS A 116 18.95 -7.58 16.45
C LYS A 116 20.01 -6.48 16.64
N LYS A 117 21.03 -6.43 15.78
CA LYS A 117 22.11 -5.44 15.79
C LYS A 117 21.98 -4.40 14.67
N GLY A 118 20.82 -4.37 14.00
CA GLY A 118 20.57 -3.52 12.84
C GLY A 118 20.53 -4.30 11.52
N PRO A 119 20.35 -3.59 10.40
CA PRO A 119 20.22 -4.19 9.08
C PRO A 119 21.55 -4.78 8.59
N VAL A 120 21.49 -6.00 8.07
CA VAL A 120 22.62 -6.70 7.45
C VAL A 120 22.34 -6.86 5.96
N LYS A 121 23.31 -6.48 5.11
CA LYS A 121 23.19 -6.66 3.66
C LYS A 121 23.32 -8.13 3.30
N ALA A 122 22.46 -8.59 2.40
CA ALA A 122 22.55 -9.92 1.81
C ALA A 122 22.06 -9.91 0.36
N VAL A 123 22.27 -11.01 -0.34
CA VAL A 123 21.80 -11.21 -1.71
C VAL A 123 21.07 -12.52 -1.82
N PHE A 124 20.04 -12.56 -2.66
CA PHE A 124 19.46 -13.83 -3.11
C PHE A 124 20.44 -14.53 -4.06
N GLY A 125 20.93 -15.69 -3.63
CA GLY A 125 21.82 -16.53 -4.43
C GLY A 125 21.05 -17.33 -5.47
N TRP A 126 21.71 -17.63 -6.59
CA TRP A 126 21.24 -18.61 -7.57
C TRP A 126 22.43 -19.25 -8.29
N PRO A 127 22.38 -20.54 -8.66
CA PRO A 127 23.50 -21.19 -9.34
C PRO A 127 23.78 -20.54 -10.69
N ALA A 128 25.06 -20.42 -11.04
CA ALA A 128 25.48 -19.88 -12.33
C ALA A 128 24.87 -20.68 -13.50
N ILE A 129 24.50 -20.01 -14.59
CA ILE A 129 23.81 -20.65 -15.72
C ILE A 129 24.56 -21.87 -16.27
N HIS A 130 25.88 -21.79 -16.36
CA HIS A 130 26.73 -22.85 -16.90
C HIS A 130 26.89 -24.06 -15.95
N THR A 131 26.45 -23.99 -14.69
CA THR A 131 26.42 -25.15 -13.77
C THR A 131 25.06 -25.82 -13.72
N ARG A 132 24.03 -25.20 -14.30
CA ARG A 132 22.65 -25.70 -14.30
C ARG A 132 22.34 -26.61 -15.50
N ILE A 133 23.11 -26.48 -16.56
CA ILE A 133 22.88 -27.14 -17.84
C ILE A 133 23.98 -28.19 -18.01
N GLY A 134 23.76 -29.39 -17.49
CA GLY A 134 24.73 -30.50 -17.55
C GLY A 134 24.18 -31.82 -18.09
N ASN A 135 22.84 -31.95 -18.19
CA ASN A 135 22.18 -33.16 -18.67
C ASN A 135 21.01 -32.77 -19.59
N PRO A 136 20.95 -33.25 -20.85
CA PRO A 136 19.84 -32.98 -21.78
C PRO A 136 18.45 -33.32 -21.22
N ASP A 137 18.37 -34.27 -20.29
CA ASP A 137 17.12 -34.72 -19.68
C ASP A 137 16.76 -33.95 -18.39
N GLN A 138 17.67 -33.14 -17.84
CA GLN A 138 17.38 -32.30 -16.67
C GLN A 138 16.82 -30.95 -17.10
N LYS A 139 15.58 -30.69 -16.69
CA LYS A 139 15.01 -29.34 -16.76
C LYS A 139 15.81 -28.39 -15.89
N GLU A 140 15.97 -27.14 -16.34
CA GLU A 140 16.57 -26.11 -15.51
C GLU A 140 15.84 -25.99 -14.16
N PRO A 141 16.57 -25.83 -13.06
CA PRO A 141 15.94 -25.57 -11.77
C PRO A 141 15.21 -24.24 -11.85
N ILE A 142 13.96 -24.24 -11.38
CA ILE A 142 13.10 -23.05 -11.33
C ILE A 142 13.15 -22.49 -9.91
N PRO A 143 13.27 -21.17 -9.73
CA PRO A 143 13.11 -20.52 -8.44
C PRO A 143 11.77 -20.87 -7.79
N ARG A 144 11.82 -21.33 -6.55
CA ARG A 144 10.67 -21.71 -5.73
C ARG A 144 10.93 -21.30 -4.29
N THR A 145 9.86 -21.08 -3.53
CA THR A 145 9.98 -20.66 -2.12
C THR A 145 10.78 -21.63 -1.24
N ASP A 146 10.88 -22.92 -1.61
CA ASP A 146 11.62 -23.95 -0.88
C ASP A 146 13.11 -24.04 -1.25
N ASN A 147 13.54 -23.40 -2.34
CA ASN A 147 14.91 -23.46 -2.83
C ASN A 147 15.59 -22.10 -2.96
N LEU A 148 15.02 -21.05 -2.37
CA LEU A 148 15.64 -19.73 -2.29
C LEU A 148 16.43 -19.60 -0.99
N TRP A 149 17.61 -19.00 -1.10
CA TRP A 149 18.48 -18.68 0.03
C TRP A 149 19.09 -17.30 -0.12
N LEU A 150 19.46 -16.72 1.02
CA LEU A 150 20.30 -15.54 1.10
C LEU A 150 21.73 -15.91 1.45
N ASP A 151 22.63 -15.11 0.94
CA ASP A 151 24.03 -15.08 1.31
C ASP A 151 24.40 -13.67 1.82
N CYS A 152 24.98 -13.59 3.01
CA CYS A 152 25.47 -12.35 3.62
C CYS A 152 27.00 -12.29 3.73
N GLY A 153 27.71 -13.24 3.10
CA GLY A 153 29.17 -13.38 3.13
C GLY A 153 29.71 -14.08 4.38
N ALA A 154 28.86 -14.61 5.24
CA ALA A 154 29.25 -15.37 6.42
C ALA A 154 29.74 -16.77 6.04
N ARG A 155 30.78 -17.27 6.72
CA ARG A 155 31.40 -18.58 6.41
C ARG A 155 30.77 -19.75 7.16
N ASN A 156 29.94 -19.45 8.15
CA ASN A 156 29.27 -20.43 8.97
C ASN A 156 28.12 -19.81 9.76
N LYS A 157 27.28 -20.67 10.34
CA LYS A 157 26.16 -20.26 11.20
C LYS A 157 26.55 -19.30 12.33
N LYS A 158 27.71 -19.49 12.96
CA LYS A 158 28.13 -18.67 14.10
C LYS A 158 28.37 -17.21 13.68
N GLU A 159 28.94 -17.00 12.49
CA GLU A 159 29.13 -15.66 11.92
C GLU A 159 27.80 -14.99 11.58
N VAL A 160 26.85 -15.71 10.98
CA VAL A 160 25.48 -15.21 10.74
C VAL A 160 24.84 -14.72 12.05
N LEU A 161 24.87 -15.54 13.10
CA LEU A 161 24.31 -15.18 14.40
C LEU A 161 25.06 -13.99 15.05
N ALA A 162 26.38 -13.89 14.85
CA ALA A 162 27.18 -12.78 15.37
C ALA A 162 26.80 -11.43 14.75
N LEU A 163 26.32 -11.42 13.49
CA LEU A 163 25.75 -10.24 12.82
C LEU A 163 24.35 -9.86 13.38
N GLY A 164 23.76 -10.67 14.26
CA GLY A 164 22.44 -10.42 14.84
C GLY A 164 21.27 -10.99 14.04
N ILE A 165 21.54 -11.74 12.97
CA ILE A 165 20.53 -12.47 12.21
C ILE A 165 20.03 -13.64 13.07
N HIS A 166 18.71 -13.88 13.03
CA HIS A 166 18.05 -14.91 13.82
C HIS A 166 16.80 -15.43 13.09
N ILE A 167 16.30 -16.60 13.48
CA ILE A 167 15.00 -17.09 13.00
C ILE A 167 13.92 -16.07 13.37
N GLY A 168 13.08 -15.72 12.41
CA GLY A 168 12.06 -14.66 12.55
C GLY A 168 12.55 -13.25 12.20
N ALA A 169 13.84 -13.06 11.91
CA ALA A 169 14.31 -11.78 11.35
C ALA A 169 13.62 -11.54 10.01
N VAL A 170 13.07 -10.34 9.83
CA VAL A 170 12.39 -9.94 8.60
C VAL A 170 13.41 -9.45 7.56
N VAL A 171 13.12 -9.69 6.29
CA VAL A 171 13.98 -9.36 5.15
C VAL A 171 13.18 -8.55 4.14
N THR A 172 13.68 -7.38 3.78
CA THR A 172 13.11 -6.52 2.75
C THR A 172 14.07 -6.36 1.58
N TYR A 173 13.55 -6.16 0.38
CA TYR A 173 14.38 -5.80 -0.77
C TYR A 173 15.07 -4.45 -0.55
N GLN A 174 16.26 -4.30 -1.16
CA GLN A 174 17.05 -3.08 -1.05
C GLN A 174 16.56 -1.99 -2.01
N ASP A 175 15.88 -2.35 -3.11
CA ASP A 175 15.34 -1.40 -4.07
C ASP A 175 14.46 -0.34 -3.40
N GLY A 176 14.46 0.85 -3.99
CA GLY A 176 13.84 2.04 -3.41
C GLY A 176 13.19 2.88 -4.49
N PHE A 177 12.76 4.08 -4.09
CA PHE A 177 12.12 5.03 -4.98
C PHE A 177 13.07 5.55 -6.07
N ASP A 178 12.59 5.58 -7.31
CA ASP A 178 13.23 6.28 -8.43
C ASP A 178 12.19 6.86 -9.39
N GLU A 179 12.63 7.76 -10.28
CA GLU A 179 11.80 8.41 -11.29
C GLU A 179 12.16 7.92 -12.69
N LEU A 180 11.13 7.62 -13.47
CA LEU A 180 11.23 7.32 -14.88
C LEU A 180 10.67 8.45 -15.74
N ALA A 181 10.82 8.31 -17.05
CA ALA A 181 10.27 9.24 -18.02
C ALA A 181 8.75 9.40 -17.86
N ASN A 182 8.25 10.57 -18.29
CA ASN A 182 6.82 10.86 -18.40
C ASN A 182 6.06 10.76 -17.07
N GLY A 183 6.67 11.19 -15.97
CA GLY A 183 5.97 11.28 -14.67
C GLY A 183 5.67 9.93 -14.01
N ASN A 184 6.38 8.87 -14.42
CA ASN A 184 6.27 7.56 -13.79
C ASN A 184 7.26 7.45 -12.64
N TYR A 185 6.82 6.85 -11.54
CA TYR A 185 7.66 6.52 -10.39
C TYR A 185 7.78 5.02 -10.28
N ILE A 186 8.95 4.55 -9.87
CA ILE A 186 9.20 3.15 -9.56
C ILE A 186 9.67 2.98 -8.12
N GLY A 187 9.38 1.83 -7.54
CA GLY A 187 9.86 1.46 -6.22
C GLY A 187 9.27 0.14 -5.75
N ARG A 188 9.66 -0.29 -4.56
CA ARG A 188 8.96 -1.35 -3.82
C ARG A 188 7.89 -0.72 -2.92
N ALA A 189 6.93 -1.53 -2.50
CA ALA A 189 5.96 -1.18 -1.46
C ALA A 189 5.16 0.08 -1.79
N PHE A 190 4.91 0.38 -3.06
CA PHE A 190 3.85 1.30 -3.41
C PHE A 190 2.51 0.72 -2.97
N ASP A 191 2.31 -0.58 -3.17
CA ASP A 191 1.29 -1.36 -2.48
C ASP A 191 1.62 -1.46 -0.97
N ASN A 192 0.88 -0.82 -0.06
CA ASN A 192 -0.07 0.29 -0.28
C ASN A 192 0.41 1.57 0.43
N ARG A 193 1.72 1.73 0.56
CA ARG A 193 2.30 2.93 1.18
C ARG A 193 2.03 4.18 0.35
N ILE A 194 1.68 4.04 -0.94
CA ILE A 194 1.12 5.15 -1.69
C ILE A 194 -0.23 5.61 -1.12
N GLY A 195 -1.12 4.68 -0.75
CA GLY A 195 -2.38 4.98 -0.08
C GLY A 195 -2.14 5.74 1.22
N GLY A 196 -1.21 5.27 2.05
CA GLY A 196 -0.78 5.94 3.28
C GLY A 196 -0.32 7.39 3.03
N PHE A 197 0.47 7.62 1.98
CA PHE A 197 0.85 8.97 1.56
C PHE A 197 -0.37 9.80 1.13
N MET A 198 -1.27 9.24 0.33
CA MET A 198 -2.43 9.95 -0.20
C MET A 198 -3.41 10.39 0.91
N ILE A 199 -3.71 9.53 1.89
CA ILE A 199 -4.61 9.88 3.00
C ILE A 199 -3.98 10.94 3.92
N ALA A 200 -2.66 10.95 4.09
CA ALA A 200 -1.95 11.99 4.83
C ALA A 200 -2.00 13.34 4.10
N GLU A 201 -1.87 13.34 2.78
CA GLU A 201 -2.05 14.54 1.96
C GLU A 201 -3.48 15.08 2.01
N VAL A 202 -4.50 14.21 2.07
CA VAL A 202 -5.89 14.64 2.29
C VAL A 202 -6.03 15.39 3.62
N ALA A 203 -5.46 14.86 4.71
CA ALA A 203 -5.45 15.53 6.02
C ALA A 203 -4.75 16.89 5.96
N ARG A 204 -3.58 16.96 5.30
CA ARG A 204 -2.84 18.21 5.08
C ARG A 204 -3.70 19.24 4.33
N LEU A 205 -4.33 18.85 3.22
CA LEU A 205 -5.17 19.74 2.43
C LEU A 205 -6.39 20.25 3.22
N LEU A 206 -7.02 19.40 4.04
CA LEU A 206 -8.11 19.82 4.93
C LEU A 206 -7.65 20.91 5.91
N LYS A 207 -6.48 20.71 6.54
CA LYS A 207 -5.90 21.67 7.50
C LYS A 207 -5.50 22.98 6.83
N GLU A 208 -4.73 22.94 5.75
CA GLU A 208 -4.23 24.13 5.05
C GLU A 208 -5.36 24.95 4.43
N ASN A 209 -6.38 24.29 3.88
CA ASN A 209 -7.55 24.95 3.32
C ASN A 209 -8.59 25.33 4.39
N LYS A 210 -8.29 25.11 5.68
CA LYS A 210 -9.13 25.44 6.84
C LYS A 210 -10.55 24.89 6.72
N LYS A 211 -10.68 23.66 6.20
CA LYS A 211 -11.97 23.00 6.03
C LYS A 211 -12.45 22.43 7.36
N LYS A 212 -13.74 22.63 7.65
CA LYS A 212 -14.42 22.06 8.82
C LYS A 212 -15.35 20.95 8.36
N LEU A 213 -15.14 19.75 8.90
CA LEU A 213 -15.98 18.60 8.61
C LEU A 213 -17.11 18.50 9.66
N PRO A 214 -18.34 18.11 9.27
CA PRO A 214 -19.46 17.94 10.20
C PRO A 214 -19.43 16.60 10.96
N PHE A 215 -18.30 15.91 10.95
CA PHE A 215 -18.09 14.57 11.52
C PHE A 215 -16.64 14.43 12.01
N GLY A 216 -16.39 13.35 12.77
CA GLY A 216 -15.05 12.95 13.15
C GLY A 216 -14.40 12.17 12.01
N LEU A 217 -13.27 12.65 11.51
CA LEU A 217 -12.52 11.96 10.46
C LEU A 217 -11.35 11.20 11.09
N TYR A 218 -11.30 9.90 10.82
CA TYR A 218 -10.24 9.00 11.23
C TYR A 218 -9.39 8.68 10.00
N VAL A 219 -8.15 9.12 10.00
CA VAL A 219 -7.14 8.85 8.98
C VAL A 219 -6.35 7.65 9.46
N VAL A 220 -6.61 6.48 8.87
CA VAL A 220 -6.12 5.19 9.36
C VAL A 220 -5.03 4.66 8.44
N ASN A 221 -3.87 4.36 8.98
CA ASN A 221 -2.79 3.64 8.30
C ASN A 221 -2.73 2.24 8.91
N ALA A 222 -3.43 1.27 8.31
CA ALA A 222 -3.57 -0.07 8.84
C ALA A 222 -2.27 -0.88 8.76
N VAL A 223 -2.25 -2.04 9.40
CA VAL A 223 -1.15 -3.00 9.38
C VAL A 223 -1.66 -4.38 8.98
N GLN A 224 -0.79 -5.24 8.49
CA GLN A 224 -1.12 -6.64 8.20
C GLN A 224 -2.28 -6.85 7.21
N GLU A 225 -2.37 -6.01 6.19
CA GLU A 225 -3.29 -6.23 5.08
C GLU A 225 -2.88 -7.48 4.28
N GLU A 226 -1.59 -7.61 4.00
CA GLU A 226 -0.99 -8.55 3.04
C GLU A 226 -1.06 -10.03 3.47
N ILE A 227 -1.60 -10.28 4.67
CA ILE A 227 -1.84 -11.60 5.24
C ILE A 227 -3.31 -11.86 5.58
N GLY A 228 -4.20 -10.99 5.09
CA GLY A 228 -5.65 -11.13 5.22
C GLY A 228 -6.32 -10.03 6.04
N LEU A 229 -6.01 -8.77 5.75
CA LEU A 229 -6.82 -7.59 6.12
C LEU A 229 -6.93 -7.35 7.64
N ARG A 230 -5.91 -7.77 8.42
CA ARG A 230 -6.06 -7.96 9.87
C ARG A 230 -6.09 -6.67 10.66
N GLY A 231 -5.27 -5.68 10.30
CA GLY A 231 -5.29 -4.36 10.91
C GLY A 231 -6.63 -3.68 10.71
N ALA A 232 -7.18 -3.71 9.49
CA ALA A 232 -8.50 -3.17 9.20
C ALA A 232 -9.62 -3.89 9.97
N GLU A 233 -9.60 -5.23 10.06
CA GLU A 233 -10.58 -5.98 10.85
C GLU A 233 -10.61 -5.50 12.30
N MET A 234 -9.44 -5.33 12.92
CA MET A 234 -9.30 -4.89 14.29
C MET A 234 -9.69 -3.42 14.49
N ILE A 235 -9.26 -2.54 13.59
CA ILE A 235 -9.49 -1.10 13.73
C ILE A 235 -10.94 -0.72 13.42
N ALA A 236 -11.60 -1.40 12.47
CA ALA A 236 -13.00 -1.18 12.14
C ALA A 236 -13.91 -1.52 13.35
N ARG A 237 -13.60 -2.60 14.08
CA ARG A 237 -14.29 -2.96 15.33
C ARG A 237 -14.08 -1.96 16.46
N ARG A 238 -12.92 -1.31 16.48
CA ARG A 238 -12.59 -0.30 17.49
C ARG A 238 -13.22 1.05 17.21
N ILE A 239 -13.09 1.56 15.98
CA ILE A 239 -13.60 2.87 15.59
C ILE A 239 -15.12 2.84 15.52
N LYS A 240 -15.68 1.74 14.98
CA LYS A 240 -17.09 1.61 14.61
C LYS A 240 -17.53 2.78 13.72
N PRO A 241 -16.97 2.90 12.50
CA PRO A 241 -17.27 4.01 11.61
C PRO A 241 -18.68 3.89 11.01
N ASP A 242 -19.26 5.04 10.65
CA ASP A 242 -20.52 5.11 9.91
C ASP A 242 -20.28 5.04 8.39
N ILE A 243 -19.10 5.49 7.93
CA ILE A 243 -18.66 5.44 6.53
C ILE A 243 -17.16 5.14 6.49
N ALA A 244 -16.73 4.30 5.54
CA ALA A 244 -15.33 4.08 5.23
C ALA A 244 -15.02 4.32 3.75
N ILE A 245 -13.96 5.07 3.47
CA ILE A 245 -13.40 5.26 2.14
C ILE A 245 -12.00 4.65 2.15
N ILE A 246 -11.86 3.51 1.50
CA ILE A 246 -10.61 2.77 1.46
C ILE A 246 -9.88 3.12 0.17
N THR A 247 -8.57 3.31 0.26
CA THR A 247 -7.72 3.46 -0.92
C THR A 247 -6.68 2.37 -0.95
N ASP A 248 -6.51 1.79 -2.12
CA ASP A 248 -5.56 0.72 -2.36
C ASP A 248 -5.03 0.79 -3.80
N VAL A 249 -4.07 -0.03 -4.16
CA VAL A 249 -3.64 -0.15 -5.55
C VAL A 249 -4.58 -1.05 -6.35
N THR A 250 -4.46 -1.01 -7.67
CA THR A 250 -5.15 -1.93 -8.57
C THR A 250 -4.32 -2.17 -9.82
N HIS A 251 -4.60 -3.23 -10.57
CA HIS A 251 -3.76 -3.60 -11.70
C HIS A 251 -3.93 -2.67 -12.92
N ASP A 252 -2.83 -2.16 -13.46
CA ASP A 252 -2.77 -1.64 -14.83
C ASP A 252 -2.83 -2.80 -15.83
N THR A 253 -4.00 -2.96 -16.44
CA THR A 253 -4.35 -3.99 -17.42
C THR A 253 -3.82 -3.75 -18.83
N SER A 254 -3.09 -2.65 -19.06
CA SER A 254 -2.28 -2.47 -20.28
C SER A 254 -0.91 -3.14 -20.18
N THR A 255 -0.55 -3.68 -19.01
CA THR A 255 0.62 -4.54 -18.83
C THR A 255 0.48 -5.81 -19.69
N PRO A 256 1.52 -6.23 -20.44
CA PRO A 256 1.47 -7.45 -21.24
C PRO A 256 1.04 -8.66 -20.42
N MET A 257 0.26 -9.55 -21.04
CA MET A 257 -0.27 -10.79 -20.46
C MET A 257 -1.36 -10.63 -19.38
N ILE A 258 -1.80 -9.40 -19.07
CA ILE A 258 -3.01 -9.18 -18.26
C ILE A 258 -4.24 -9.10 -19.17
N SER A 259 -5.26 -9.90 -18.88
CA SER A 259 -6.49 -9.96 -19.67
C SER A 259 -7.50 -8.90 -19.20
N LYS A 260 -7.76 -7.89 -20.05
CA LYS A 260 -8.82 -6.89 -19.81
C LYS A 260 -10.22 -7.50 -19.69
N ASN A 261 -10.45 -8.65 -20.33
CA ASN A 261 -11.72 -9.36 -20.24
C ASN A 261 -11.98 -9.94 -18.84
N ILE A 262 -10.93 -10.13 -18.04
CA ILE A 262 -11.00 -10.67 -16.68
C ILE A 262 -10.89 -9.53 -15.67
N GLU A 263 -9.91 -8.64 -15.84
CA GLU A 263 -9.55 -7.63 -14.83
C GLU A 263 -10.24 -6.26 -15.02
N GLY A 264 -10.91 -6.05 -16.15
CA GLY A 264 -11.43 -4.75 -16.56
C GLY A 264 -10.39 -3.91 -17.33
N GLU A 265 -10.77 -2.68 -17.70
CA GLU A 265 -9.86 -1.76 -18.39
C GLU A 265 -9.43 -0.62 -17.46
N VAL A 266 -8.23 -0.77 -16.91
CA VAL A 266 -7.57 0.21 -16.05
C VAL A 266 -6.13 0.40 -16.53
N SER A 267 -5.63 1.64 -16.57
CA SER A 267 -4.23 1.93 -16.91
C SER A 267 -3.69 3.13 -16.14
N THR A 268 -2.38 3.16 -15.89
CA THR A 268 -1.71 4.31 -15.28
C THR A 268 -1.82 5.56 -16.16
N GLY A 269 -1.92 6.73 -15.54
CA GLY A 269 -2.04 8.05 -16.16
C GLY A 269 -3.47 8.43 -16.58
N LYS A 270 -4.47 7.60 -16.26
CA LYS A 270 -5.88 7.81 -16.62
C LYS A 270 -6.80 8.11 -15.41
N GLY A 271 -6.23 8.35 -14.23
CA GLY A 271 -6.94 8.64 -13.00
C GLY A 271 -7.24 7.41 -12.13
N PRO A 272 -7.75 7.61 -10.90
CA PRO A 272 -8.15 6.53 -9.99
C PRO A 272 -9.18 5.59 -10.62
N SER A 273 -9.21 4.36 -10.13
CA SER A 273 -10.21 3.35 -10.48
C SER A 273 -11.26 3.22 -9.38
N LEU A 274 -12.52 3.35 -9.77
CA LEU A 274 -13.67 3.01 -8.95
C LEU A 274 -14.14 1.60 -9.29
N SER A 275 -14.66 0.89 -8.28
CA SER A 275 -15.05 -0.51 -8.43
C SER A 275 -16.49 -0.74 -7.99
N TYR A 276 -17.23 -1.54 -8.76
CA TYR A 276 -18.43 -2.21 -8.27
C TYR A 276 -18.02 -3.54 -7.62
N ALA A 277 -18.48 -3.78 -6.39
CA ALA A 277 -18.25 -5.04 -5.67
C ALA A 277 -19.32 -5.22 -4.58
N PRO A 278 -19.59 -6.44 -4.09
CA PRO A 278 -20.48 -6.65 -2.95
C PRO A 278 -20.09 -5.88 -1.68
N ALA A 279 -18.80 -5.66 -1.44
CA ALA A 279 -18.30 -4.86 -0.32
C ALA A 279 -18.37 -3.33 -0.58
N VAL A 280 -18.61 -2.90 -1.81
CA VAL A 280 -18.72 -1.48 -2.18
C VAL A 280 -20.18 -1.04 -2.17
N HIS A 281 -20.48 -0.07 -1.33
CA HIS A 281 -21.83 0.43 -1.14
C HIS A 281 -22.26 1.34 -2.31
N ASN A 282 -23.22 0.89 -3.12
CA ASN A 282 -23.66 1.56 -4.35
C ASN A 282 -24.06 3.04 -4.18
N LYS A 283 -24.79 3.42 -3.11
CA LYS A 283 -25.14 4.85 -2.90
C LYS A 283 -23.93 5.71 -2.54
N LEU A 284 -22.93 5.14 -1.86
CA LEU A 284 -21.71 5.85 -1.52
C LEU A 284 -20.81 5.97 -2.75
N LEU A 285 -20.70 4.90 -3.54
CA LEU A 285 -20.03 4.90 -4.84
C LEU A 285 -20.63 5.96 -5.79
N ALA A 286 -21.95 6.05 -5.89
CA ALA A 286 -22.62 7.07 -6.70
C ALA A 286 -22.31 8.50 -6.23
N LEU A 287 -22.15 8.71 -4.92
CA LEU A 287 -21.71 10.01 -4.38
C LEU A 287 -20.26 10.33 -4.78
N VAL A 288 -19.37 9.35 -4.74
CA VAL A 288 -17.97 9.50 -5.19
C VAL A 288 -17.92 9.79 -6.70
N GLU A 289 -18.66 9.05 -7.51
CA GLU A 289 -18.77 9.26 -8.96
C GLU A 289 -19.30 10.66 -9.30
N LYS A 290 -20.37 11.08 -8.60
CA LYS A 290 -20.91 12.44 -8.75
C LYS A 290 -19.87 13.49 -8.39
N THR A 291 -19.12 13.27 -7.31
CA THR A 291 -18.04 14.16 -6.89
C THR A 291 -16.96 14.25 -7.98
N ALA A 292 -16.53 13.13 -8.54
CA ALA A 292 -15.56 13.08 -9.64
C ALA A 292 -16.07 13.87 -10.86
N THR A 293 -17.33 13.68 -11.23
CA THR A 293 -17.99 14.37 -12.35
C THR A 293 -18.03 15.89 -12.12
N ASP A 294 -18.55 16.33 -10.97
CA ASP A 294 -18.69 17.75 -10.63
C ASP A 294 -17.33 18.47 -10.58
N LYS A 295 -16.29 17.75 -10.12
CA LYS A 295 -14.92 18.28 -9.98
C LYS A 295 -14.04 18.03 -11.20
N LYS A 296 -14.57 17.35 -12.23
CA LYS A 296 -13.84 16.98 -13.46
C LYS A 296 -12.56 16.20 -13.17
N ILE A 297 -12.65 15.24 -12.26
CA ILE A 297 -11.57 14.31 -11.94
C ILE A 297 -11.79 13.06 -12.79
N PRO A 298 -10.81 12.63 -13.61
CA PRO A 298 -10.95 11.42 -14.40
C PRO A 298 -10.99 10.19 -13.49
N VAL A 299 -11.88 9.25 -13.80
CA VAL A 299 -12.00 7.97 -13.11
C VAL A 299 -12.12 6.84 -14.13
N GLN A 300 -11.65 5.66 -13.74
CA GLN A 300 -11.74 4.41 -14.49
C GLN A 300 -12.65 3.44 -13.74
N TRP A 301 -13.13 2.39 -14.40
CA TRP A 301 -14.12 1.48 -13.83
C TRP A 301 -13.67 0.03 -13.94
N ARG A 302 -13.91 -0.73 -12.86
CA ARG A 302 -13.84 -2.19 -12.87
C ARG A 302 -14.95 -2.80 -12.03
N ALA A 303 -15.16 -4.10 -12.22
CA ALA A 303 -16.03 -4.90 -11.38
C ALA A 303 -15.18 -5.93 -10.63
N LEU A 304 -15.48 -6.15 -9.36
CA LEU A 304 -14.87 -7.16 -8.50
C LEU A 304 -15.96 -8.12 -8.04
N SER A 305 -15.62 -9.40 -7.96
CA SER A 305 -16.60 -10.46 -7.72
C SER A 305 -16.80 -10.73 -6.23
N ARG A 306 -16.28 -11.84 -5.69
CA ARG A 306 -16.58 -12.30 -4.33
C ARG A 306 -16.01 -11.41 -3.22
N SER A 307 -14.91 -10.70 -3.50
CA SER A 307 -14.14 -9.90 -2.56
C SER A 307 -13.40 -8.84 -3.36
N THR A 308 -13.13 -7.69 -2.74
CA THR A 308 -12.24 -6.69 -3.34
C THR A 308 -10.78 -7.09 -3.21
N GLY A 309 -10.46 -7.92 -2.22
CA GLY A 309 -9.10 -8.32 -1.86
C GLY A 309 -8.34 -7.17 -1.21
N THR A 310 -9.06 -6.27 -0.54
CA THR A 310 -8.52 -5.08 0.13
C THR A 310 -9.23 -4.88 1.46
N ASP A 311 -8.73 -3.97 2.27
CA ASP A 311 -9.33 -3.62 3.57
C ASP A 311 -10.78 -3.12 3.48
N THR A 312 -11.29 -2.82 2.27
CA THR A 312 -12.73 -2.58 2.02
C THR A 312 -13.61 -3.73 2.48
N ASP A 313 -13.18 -4.98 2.28
CA ASP A 313 -13.92 -6.15 2.74
C ASP A 313 -14.01 -6.17 4.28
N SER A 314 -12.90 -5.87 4.97
CA SER A 314 -12.85 -5.80 6.43
C SER A 314 -13.75 -4.72 7.01
N PHE A 315 -13.76 -3.52 6.42
CA PHE A 315 -14.66 -2.45 6.86
C PHE A 315 -16.12 -2.77 6.53
N ALA A 316 -16.44 -3.16 5.29
CA ALA A 316 -17.80 -3.37 4.82
C ALA A 316 -18.58 -4.37 5.68
N TYR A 317 -17.93 -5.48 6.07
CA TYR A 317 -18.52 -6.55 6.85
C TYR A 317 -18.25 -6.44 8.35
N SER A 318 -17.68 -5.32 8.82
CA SER A 318 -17.49 -5.06 10.25
C SER A 318 -18.78 -4.60 10.93
N ASN A 319 -18.85 -4.85 12.25
CA ASN A 319 -19.93 -4.35 13.12
C ASN A 319 -21.32 -4.75 12.58
N ASP A 320 -22.22 -3.79 12.44
CA ASP A 320 -23.57 -3.99 11.89
C ASP A 320 -23.62 -3.78 10.36
N GLY A 321 -22.46 -3.78 9.71
CA GLY A 321 -22.26 -3.35 8.33
C GLY A 321 -21.86 -1.87 8.26
N CYS A 322 -20.75 -1.58 7.58
CA CYS A 322 -20.29 -0.21 7.36
C CYS A 322 -20.38 0.12 5.87
N PRO A 323 -21.19 1.10 5.44
CA PRO A 323 -21.13 1.63 4.09
C PRO A 323 -19.70 2.01 3.71
N SER A 324 -19.12 1.23 2.79
CA SER A 324 -17.71 1.35 2.41
C SER A 324 -17.58 1.56 0.90
N VAL A 325 -16.54 2.26 0.47
CA VAL A 325 -16.20 2.44 -0.95
C VAL A 325 -14.71 2.31 -1.15
N LEU A 326 -14.32 1.73 -2.28
CA LEU A 326 -12.93 1.57 -2.70
C LEU A 326 -12.58 2.59 -3.79
N ILE A 327 -11.52 3.36 -3.57
CA ILE A 327 -10.92 4.26 -4.56
C ILE A 327 -9.49 3.79 -4.80
N SER A 328 -9.26 3.03 -5.86
CA SER A 328 -7.94 2.45 -6.13
C SER A 328 -7.07 3.30 -7.05
N ILE A 329 -5.75 3.19 -6.91
CA ILE A 329 -4.79 3.78 -7.85
C ILE A 329 -4.20 2.70 -8.78
N PRO A 330 -4.18 2.90 -10.12
CA PRO A 330 -3.57 1.96 -11.04
C PRO A 330 -2.07 1.79 -10.79
N LEU A 331 -1.60 0.54 -10.76
CA LEU A 331 -0.23 0.14 -10.49
C LEU A 331 0.21 -0.96 -11.47
N ARG A 332 1.44 -0.87 -11.98
CA ARG A 332 2.09 -1.98 -12.70
C ARG A 332 3.02 -2.75 -11.78
N TYR A 333 3.18 -4.03 -12.06
CA TYR A 333 4.17 -4.91 -11.42
C TYR A 333 4.01 -5.03 -9.90
N MET A 334 2.76 -4.99 -9.43
CA MET A 334 2.37 -5.20 -8.03
C MET A 334 3.06 -6.42 -7.42
N HIS A 335 3.46 -6.31 -6.15
CA HIS A 335 4.18 -7.34 -5.38
C HIS A 335 5.58 -7.68 -5.93
N THR A 336 6.21 -6.73 -6.62
CA THR A 336 7.62 -6.82 -7.06
C THR A 336 8.43 -5.64 -6.52
N THR A 337 9.74 -5.61 -6.79
CA THR A 337 10.62 -4.51 -6.37
C THR A 337 10.55 -3.28 -7.26
N VAL A 338 9.79 -3.36 -8.36
CA VAL A 338 9.75 -2.35 -9.44
C VAL A 338 8.31 -1.96 -9.76
N GLU A 339 7.46 -1.91 -8.75
CA GLU A 339 6.10 -1.38 -8.85
C GLU A 339 6.14 0.01 -9.49
N MET A 340 5.18 0.30 -10.38
CA MET A 340 5.17 1.57 -11.13
C MET A 340 3.82 2.29 -11.06
N LEU A 341 3.88 3.56 -10.67
CA LEU A 341 2.75 4.49 -10.56
C LEU A 341 2.96 5.70 -11.46
N HIS A 342 1.87 6.38 -11.79
CA HIS A 342 1.91 7.68 -12.48
C HIS A 342 1.54 8.82 -11.54
N ARG A 343 2.34 9.90 -11.54
CA ARG A 343 2.16 11.07 -10.67
C ARG A 343 0.75 11.67 -10.70
N ASP A 344 0.17 11.79 -11.89
CA ASP A 344 -1.16 12.39 -12.03
C ASP A 344 -2.27 11.56 -11.39
N ASP A 345 -2.12 10.23 -11.35
CA ASP A 345 -3.11 9.36 -10.69
C ASP A 345 -3.08 9.57 -9.18
N ILE A 346 -1.88 9.74 -8.60
CA ILE A 346 -1.69 10.07 -7.18
C ILE A 346 -2.43 11.37 -6.87
N GLU A 347 -2.18 12.43 -7.65
CA GLU A 347 -2.83 13.73 -7.42
C GLU A 347 -4.35 13.66 -7.59
N ASN A 348 -4.85 12.93 -8.58
CA ASN A 348 -6.29 12.81 -8.83
C ASN A 348 -6.99 11.98 -7.74
N THR A 349 -6.33 10.96 -7.20
CA THR A 349 -6.85 10.13 -6.11
C THR A 349 -6.96 10.94 -4.81
N ILE A 350 -5.92 11.73 -4.47
CA ILE A 350 -5.96 12.68 -3.34
C ILE A 350 -7.11 13.68 -3.51
N LYS A 351 -7.23 14.30 -4.70
CA LYS A 351 -8.30 15.27 -5.00
C LYS A 351 -9.68 14.64 -4.85
N LEU A 352 -9.86 13.40 -5.33
CA LEU A 352 -11.15 12.71 -5.26
C LEU A 352 -11.55 12.45 -3.81
N MET A 353 -10.67 11.85 -3.01
CA MET A 353 -10.93 11.62 -1.58
C MET A 353 -11.22 12.93 -0.83
N TYR A 354 -10.38 13.95 -1.03
CA TYR A 354 -10.56 15.27 -0.41
C TYR A 354 -11.92 15.89 -0.77
N GLU A 355 -12.28 15.95 -2.04
CA GLU A 355 -13.56 16.53 -2.47
C GLU A 355 -14.76 15.69 -2.00
N THR A 356 -14.64 14.36 -1.95
CA THR A 356 -15.69 13.48 -1.42
C THR A 356 -15.95 13.74 0.06
N LEU A 357 -14.90 13.91 0.87
CA LEU A 357 -15.07 14.24 2.30
C LEU A 357 -15.80 15.57 2.50
N LEU A 358 -15.62 16.54 1.60
CA LEU A 358 -16.31 17.83 1.68
C LEU A 358 -17.80 17.75 1.31
N THR A 359 -18.26 16.70 0.63
CA THR A 359 -19.68 16.51 0.28
C THR A 359 -20.43 15.66 1.31
N LEU A 360 -19.72 14.87 2.13
CA LEU A 360 -20.33 14.03 3.15
C LEU A 360 -20.88 14.84 4.34
N THR A 361 -22.00 14.37 4.88
CA THR A 361 -22.59 14.90 6.11
C THR A 361 -23.24 13.76 6.91
N PRO A 362 -23.52 13.93 8.22
CA PRO A 362 -24.32 12.98 8.98
C PRO A 362 -25.75 12.76 8.43
N LYS A 363 -26.20 13.59 7.48
CA LYS A 363 -27.51 13.46 6.81
C LYS A 363 -27.43 12.75 5.45
N THR A 364 -26.25 12.29 5.04
CA THR A 364 -26.08 11.56 3.77
C THR A 364 -26.92 10.28 3.81
N ASN A 365 -27.95 10.20 2.97
CA ASN A 365 -28.85 9.05 2.94
C ASN A 365 -28.22 7.88 2.18
N LEU A 366 -27.83 6.84 2.92
CA LEU A 366 -27.31 5.59 2.39
C LEU A 366 -28.32 4.44 2.48
N SER A 367 -29.52 4.65 3.02
CA SER A 367 -30.59 3.62 3.00
C SER A 367 -31.06 3.39 1.58
N TYR A 368 -31.18 2.14 1.13
CA TYR A 368 -31.71 1.84 -0.22
C TYR A 368 -33.21 2.03 -0.35
N LEU A 369 -33.95 1.81 0.75
CA LEU A 369 -35.41 1.83 0.81
C LEU A 369 -35.91 2.92 1.76
#